data_AF-A0A533I6C5-F1
#
_entry.id   AF-A0A533I6C5-F1
#
_cell.length_a   1.000
_cell.length_b   1.000
_cell.length_c   1.000
_cell.angle_alpha   90.00
_cell.angle_beta   90.00
_cell.angle_gamma   90.00
#
_symmetry.space_group_name_H-M   'P 1'
#
loop_
_entity.id
_entity.type
_entity.pdbx_description
1 polymer ?
#
loop_
_entity_poly.entity_id
_entity_poly.type
_entity_poly.pdbx_seq_one_letter_code
_entity_poly.pdbx_strand_id
1 'polypeptide(L)' 'MGTKRPKPEEIISKLRQVEVLMGQGMSRLDAIRKIGVVEQT' A
#
# COMPACT_ATOMS: atom_id res chain seq x y z
N MET A 1 20.17 -3.44 -8.38
CA MET A 1 19.66 -2.08 -8.04
C MET A 1 19.30 -2.12 -6.57
N GLY A 2 19.98 -1.33 -5.72
CA GLY A 2 19.79 -1.39 -4.28
C GLY A 2 18.35 -1.03 -3.91
N THR A 3 17.62 -1.95 -3.31
CA THR A 3 16.30 -1.70 -2.73
C THR A 3 16.48 -0.80 -1.52
N LYS A 4 16.59 0.52 -1.76
CA LYS A 4 16.49 1.50 -0.68
C LYS A 4 15.15 1.27 0.00
N ARG A 5 15.20 1.08 1.32
CA ARG A 5 13.99 0.99 2.14
C ARG A 5 13.13 2.23 1.84
N PRO A 6 11.83 2.04 1.53
CA PRO A 6 10.90 3.14 1.39
C PRO A 6 10.91 3.99 2.66
N LYS A 7 10.75 5.30 2.51
CA LYS A 7 10.59 6.15 3.69
C LYS A 7 9.26 5.82 4.40
N PRO A 8 9.18 5.97 5.73
CA PRO A 8 7.94 5.72 6.48
C PRO A 8 6.72 6.44 5.89
N GLU A 9 6.91 7.66 5.40
CA GLU A 9 5.85 8.49 4.81
C GLU A 9 5.27 7.87 3.53
N GLU A 10 6.11 7.22 2.72
CA GLU A 10 5.67 6.53 1.50
C GLU A 10 4.86 5.28 1.82
N ILE A 11 5.26 4.55 2.88
CA ILE A 11 4.53 3.37 3.37
C ILE A 11 3.16 3.79 3.88
N ILE A 12 3.10 4.83 4.72
CA ILE A 12 1.86 5.37 5.26
C ILE A 12 0.94 5.84 4.13
N SER A 13 1.48 6.55 3.13
CA SER A 13 0.69 7.02 1.97
C SER A 13 0.06 5.87 1.19
N LYS A 14 0.82 4.78 0.93
CA LYS A 14 0.28 3.60 0.26
C LYS A 14 -0.79 2.89 1.09
N LEU A 15 -0.57 2.72 2.40
CA LEU A 15 -1.57 2.11 3.29
C LEU A 15 -2.86 2.95 3.34
N ARG A 16 -2.74 4.28 3.39
CA ARG A 16 -3.91 5.18 3.35
C ARG A 16 -4.69 5.06 2.05
N GLN A 17 -4.02 4.86 0.91
CA GLN A 17 -4.71 4.61 -0.37
C GLN A 17 -5.50 3.30 -0.35
N VAL A 18 -4.96 2.25 0.29
CA VAL A 18 -5.70 0.99 0.50
C VAL A 18 -6.94 1.22 1.35
N GLU A 19 -6.83 1.97 2.45
CA GLU A 19 -7.98 2.30 3.31
C GLU A 19 -9.07 3.06 2.56
N VAL A 20 -8.71 4.02 1.71
CA VAL A 20 -9.68 4.77 0.88
C VAL A 20 -10.42 3.85 -0.08
N LEU A 21 -9.70 2.96 -0.77
CA LEU A 21 -10.32 2.00 -1.69
C LEU A 21 -11.25 1.03 -0.95
N MET A 22 -10.87 0.58 0.24
CA MET A 22 -11.73 -0.23 1.10
C MET A 22 -12.99 0.55 1.53
N GLY A 23 -12.87 1.83 1.85
CA GLY A 23 -14.02 2.71 2.14
C GLY A 23 -14.97 2.91 0.96
N GLN A 24 -14.49 2.68 -0.26
CA GLN A 24 -15.31 2.69 -1.48
C GLN A 24 -15.96 1.32 -1.78
N GLY A 25 -15.81 0.33 -0.89
CA GLY A 25 -16.39 -1.01 -1.04
C GLY A 25 -15.49 -2.00 -1.79
N MET A 26 -14.24 -1.64 -2.10
CA MET A 26 -13.29 -2.58 -2.70
C MET A 26 -12.81 -3.61 -1.67
N SER A 27 -12.68 -4.87 -2.10
CA SER A 27 -12.11 -5.92 -1.24
C SER A 27 -10.66 -5.57 -0.87
N ARG A 28 -10.25 -5.95 0.34
CA ARG A 28 -8.89 -5.67 0.84
C ARG A 28 -7.80 -6.24 -0.08
N LEU A 29 -7.99 -7.45 -0.59
CA LEU A 29 -7.02 -8.11 -1.49
C LEU A 29 -6.90 -7.36 -2.82
N ASP A 30 -8.01 -6.92 -3.38
CA ASP A 30 -8.00 -6.16 -4.64
C ASP A 30 -7.38 -4.77 -4.45
N ALA A 31 -7.66 -4.10 -3.33
CA ALA A 31 -7.05 -2.83 -2.99
C ALA A 31 -5.52 -2.96 -2.81
N ILE A 32 -5.05 -3.97 -2.08
CA ILE A 32 -3.61 -4.23 -1.88
C ILE A 32 -2.92 -4.53 -3.21
N ARG A 33 -3.51 -5.38 -4.07
CA ARG A 33 -2.98 -5.69 -5.40
C ARG A 33 -2.93 -4.46 -6.30
N LYS A 34 -3.95 -3.61 -6.24
CA LYS A 34 -4.04 -2.37 -7.02
C LYS A 34 -2.99 -1.33 -6.61
N ILE A 35 -2.68 -1.22 -5.31
CA ILE A 35 -1.68 -0.28 -4.79
C ILE A 35 -0.25 -0.83 -4.89
N GLY A 36 -0.07 -2.16 -4.93
CA GLY A 36 1.25 -2.78 -5.00
C GLY A 36 2.03 -2.66 -3.68
N VAL A 37 1.36 -2.88 -2.55
CA VAL A 37 2.00 -2.96 -1.23
C VAL A 37 2.75 -4.28 -1.11
N VAL A 38 4.02 -4.23 -0.69
CA VAL A 38 4.90 -5.39 -0.46
C VAL A 38 5.37 -5.42 0.99
N GLU A 39 5.69 -6.61 1.49
CA GLU A 39 6.25 -6.79 2.83
C GLU A 39 7.53 -5.95 3.01
N GLN A 40 7.69 -5.34 4.19
CA GLN A 40 8.89 -4.59 4.54
C GLN A 40 9.82 -5.50 5.34
N THR A 41 11.06 -5.67 4.87
CA THR A 41 12.14 -6.47 5.50
C THR A 41 13.28 -5.60 6.03
#